data_AF-A0A7S0HF94-F1
#
_entry.id   AF-A0A7S0HF94-F1
#
_cell.length_a   1.000
_cell.length_b   1.000
_cell.length_c   1.000
_cell.angle_alpha   90.00
_cell.angle_beta   90.00
_cell.angle_gamma   90.00
#
_symmetry.space_group_name_H-M   'P 1'
#
loop_
_entity.id
_entity.type
_entity.pdbx_description
1 polymer ?
#
loop_
_entity_poly.entity_id
_entity_poly.type
_entity_poly.pdbx_seq_one_letter_code
_entity_poly.pdbx_strand_id
1 'polypeptide(L)'
;MPRCQLPALRPKMDLKRAMKGAPDEAVDLVERLMHFNPEKRPDVEQALKHPYMASFYTAKEPKCPGVLTVPIDDDHKFTVTDYRERLYTQVVANKKDRGARMAAYFAGAK
;
A
#
# COMPACT_ATOMS: atom_id res chain seq x y z
N MET A 1 18.31 26.07 -1.54
CA MET A 1 17.57 25.13 -0.67
C MET A 1 18.45 24.77 0.52
N PRO A 2 18.00 24.93 1.77
CA PRO A 2 18.80 24.50 2.91
C PRO A 2 18.93 22.97 2.87
N ARG A 3 20.15 22.45 2.99
CA ARG A 3 20.37 21.01 3.17
C ARG A 3 19.67 20.60 4.45
N CYS A 4 18.57 19.86 4.34
CA CYS A 4 17.92 19.23 5.48
C CYS A 4 18.94 18.26 6.10
N GLN A 5 19.59 18.66 7.20
CA GLN A 5 20.49 17.77 7.95
C GLN A 5 19.62 16.80 8.74
N LEU A 6 19.72 15.51 8.41
CA LEU A 6 19.05 14.45 9.15
C LEU A 6 19.56 14.45 10.60
N PRO A 7 18.66 14.36 11.60
CA PRO A 7 19.06 14.28 12.99
C PRO A 7 19.91 13.03 13.24
N ALA A 8 20.76 13.07 14.27
CA ALA A 8 21.58 11.93 14.67
C ALA A 8 20.73 10.67 14.86
N LEU A 9 21.14 9.57 14.22
CA LEU A 9 20.40 8.31 14.27
C LEU A 9 20.40 7.77 15.70
N ARG A 10 19.21 7.43 16.20
CA ARG A 10 19.06 6.70 17.46
C ARG A 10 19.67 5.29 17.32
N PRO A 11 20.22 4.73 18.40
CA PRO A 11 20.73 3.36 18.38
C PRO A 11 19.60 2.40 17.97
N LYS A 12 19.97 1.38 17.18
CA LYS A 12 19.04 0.38 16.67
C LYS A 12 18.42 -0.38 17.84
N MET A 13 17.09 -0.48 17.84
CA MET A 13 16.37 -1.28 18.82
C MET A 13 16.63 -2.77 18.57
N ASP A 14 16.87 -3.52 19.65
CA ASP A 14 16.99 -4.97 19.58
C ASP A 14 15.60 -5.61 19.43
N LEU A 15 15.25 -5.96 18.19
CA LEU A 15 13.96 -6.54 17.85
C LEU A 15 13.77 -7.95 18.45
N LYS A 16 14.85 -8.73 18.62
CA LYS A 16 14.76 -10.06 19.26
C LYS A 16 14.31 -9.94 20.70
N ARG A 17 14.83 -8.92 21.41
CA ARG A 17 14.41 -8.62 22.79
C ARG A 17 12.98 -8.06 22.86
N ALA A 18 12.56 -7.27 21.87
CA ALA A 18 11.22 -6.69 21.82
C ALA A 18 10.14 -7.76 21.51
N MET A 19 10.43 -8.66 20.56
CA MET A 19 9.52 -9.71 20.09
C MET A 19 9.83 -11.06 20.76
N LYS A 20 9.70 -11.10 22.09
CA LYS A 20 9.95 -12.33 22.86
C LYS A 20 8.97 -13.43 22.43
N GLY A 21 9.50 -14.58 22.02
CA GLY A 21 8.70 -15.75 21.63
C GLY A 21 8.32 -15.80 20.15
N ALA A 22 8.72 -14.81 19.34
CA ALA A 22 8.61 -14.91 17.89
C ALA A 22 9.69 -15.83 17.31
N PRO A 23 9.41 -16.56 16.21
CA PRO A 23 10.46 -17.31 15.50
C PRO A 23 11.47 -16.35 14.88
N ASP A 24 12.73 -16.78 14.76
CA ASP A 24 13.81 -15.95 14.23
C ASP A 24 13.50 -15.41 12.83
N GLU A 25 12.80 -16.19 12.00
CA GLU A 25 12.36 -15.78 10.65
C GLU A 25 11.36 -14.62 10.67
N ALA A 26 10.49 -14.53 11.69
CA ALA A 26 9.58 -13.41 11.84
C ALA A 26 10.34 -12.12 12.18
N VAL A 27 11.33 -12.24 13.07
CA VAL A 27 12.15 -11.10 13.49
C VAL A 27 12.96 -10.56 12.32
N ASP A 28 13.55 -11.45 11.50
CA ASP A 28 14.29 -11.07 10.29
C ASP A 28 13.39 -10.35 9.26
N LEU A 29 12.17 -10.84 9.03
CA LEU A 29 11.24 -10.16 8.13
C LEU A 29 10.91 -8.74 8.61
N VAL A 30 10.59 -8.59 9.90
CA VAL A 30 10.27 -7.28 10.49
C VAL A 30 11.48 -6.34 10.41
N GLU A 31 12.68 -6.84 10.66
CA GLU A 31 13.91 -6.08 10.57
C GLU A 31 14.13 -5.50 9.17
N ARG A 32 13.87 -6.29 8.12
CA ARG A 32 13.96 -5.83 6.72
C ARG A 32 12.89 -4.81 6.37
N LEU A 33 11.65 -4.99 6.84
CA LEU A 33 10.54 -4.06 6.58
C LEU A 33 10.73 -2.71 7.28
N MET A 34 11.40 -2.70 8.44
CA MET A 34 11.66 -1.50 9.25
C MET A 34 12.92 -0.73 8.84
N HIS A 35 13.49 -0.99 7.65
CA HIS A 35 14.55 -0.13 7.12
C HIS A 35 14.07 1.31 6.89
N PHE A 36 14.82 2.27 7.43
CA PHE A 36 14.54 3.70 7.30
C PHE A 36 14.76 4.19 5.87
N ASN A 37 15.84 3.77 5.21
CA ASN A 37 16.05 4.07 3.80
C ASN A 37 15.06 3.24 2.96
N PRO A 38 14.14 3.87 2.20
CA PRO A 38 13.19 3.15 1.36
C PRO A 38 13.86 2.28 0.29
N GLU A 39 15.03 2.66 -0.22
CA GLU A 39 15.77 1.88 -1.23
C GLU A 39 16.28 0.54 -0.68
N LYS A 40 16.44 0.43 0.64
CA LYS A 40 16.86 -0.80 1.32
C LYS A 40 15.67 -1.62 1.80
N ARG A 41 14.46 -1.09 1.74
CA ARG A 41 13.24 -1.80 2.16
C ARG A 41 12.86 -2.79 1.06
N PRO A 42 12.56 -4.05 1.41
CA PRO A 42 12.17 -5.04 0.41
C PRO A 42 10.87 -4.63 -0.26
N ASP A 43 10.75 -4.96 -1.55
CA ASP A 43 9.48 -4.84 -2.26
C ASP A 43 8.46 -5.87 -1.74
N VAL A 44 7.18 -5.64 -2.00
CA VAL A 44 6.09 -6.54 -1.58
C VAL A 44 6.35 -7.95 -2.08
N GLU A 45 6.77 -8.13 -3.33
CA GLU A 45 7.05 -9.46 -3.87
C GLU A 45 8.21 -10.17 -3.17
N GLN A 46 9.20 -9.40 -2.71
CA GLN A 46 10.35 -9.93 -1.98
C GLN A 46 9.96 -10.32 -0.55
N ALA A 47 9.10 -9.53 0.10
CA ALA A 47 8.57 -9.82 1.42
C ALA A 47 7.71 -11.10 1.40
N LEU A 48 6.87 -11.27 0.37
CA LEU A 48 6.03 -12.45 0.18
C LEU A 48 6.83 -13.75 -0.01
N LYS A 49 8.01 -13.67 -0.64
CA LYS A 49 8.91 -14.83 -0.86
C LYS A 49 9.76 -15.18 0.37
N HIS A 50 9.63 -14.45 1.48
CA HIS A 50 10.41 -14.68 2.69
C HIS A 50 10.06 -16.03 3.35
N PRO A 51 11.02 -16.75 3.98
CA PRO A 51 10.75 -18.03 4.66
C PRO A 51 9.56 -17.98 5.63
N TYR A 52 9.46 -16.90 6.40
CA TYR A 52 8.33 -16.68 7.32
C TYR A 52 6.95 -16.64 6.62
N MET A 53 6.89 -16.17 5.37
CA MET A 53 5.66 -16.08 4.58
C MET A 53 5.41 -17.33 3.72
N ALA A 54 6.32 -18.30 3.69
CA ALA A 54 6.24 -19.46 2.81
C ALA A 54 4.94 -20.27 2.98
N SER A 55 4.42 -20.36 4.21
CA SER A 55 3.15 -21.05 4.51
C SER A 55 1.91 -20.33 3.97
N PHE A 56 2.01 -19.03 3.68
CA PHE A 56 0.90 -18.18 3.23
C PHE A 56 1.01 -17.83 1.74
N TYR A 57 2.23 -17.83 1.20
CA TYR A 57 2.49 -17.42 -0.16
C TYR A 57 1.96 -18.44 -1.17
N THR A 58 0.95 -18.02 -1.95
CA THR A 58 0.29 -18.87 -2.95
C THR A 58 0.81 -18.64 -4.39
N ALA A 59 1.75 -17.71 -4.58
CA ALA A 59 2.26 -17.27 -5.90
C ALA A 59 1.21 -16.82 -6.93
N LYS A 60 -0.06 -16.71 -6.52
CA LYS A 60 -1.22 -16.32 -7.35
C LYS A 60 -1.89 -15.06 -6.81
N GLU A 61 -1.15 -14.22 -6.10
CA GLU A 61 -1.70 -12.99 -5.54
C GLU A 61 -2.08 -12.02 -6.66
N PRO A 62 -3.31 -11.48 -6.67
CA PRO A 62 -3.78 -10.64 -7.75
C PRO A 62 -3.08 -9.29 -7.72
N LYS A 63 -2.56 -8.86 -8.87
CA LYS A 63 -2.09 -7.48 -9.07
C LYS A 63 -3.24 -6.64 -9.60
N CYS A 64 -3.32 -5.38 -9.17
CA CYS A 64 -4.26 -4.44 -9.76
C CYS A 64 -3.86 -4.20 -11.23
N PRO A 65 -4.75 -4.45 -12.21
CA PRO A 65 -4.41 -4.32 -13.63
C PRO A 65 -4.30 -2.85 -14.09
N GLY A 66 -4.82 -1.91 -13.30
CA GLY A 66 -4.85 -0.48 -13.63
C GLY A 66 -4.13 0.37 -12.60
N VAL A 67 -3.69 1.55 -13.02
CA VAL A 67 -3.18 2.57 -12.11
C VAL A 67 -4.37 3.20 -11.40
N LEU A 68 -4.33 3.23 -10.06
CA LEU A 68 -5.34 3.93 -9.27
C LEU A 68 -5.08 5.44 -9.36
N THR A 69 -5.97 6.16 -10.03
CA THR A 69 -5.90 7.62 -10.12
C THR A 69 -6.81 8.24 -9.07
N VAL A 70 -6.26 9.10 -8.22
CA VAL A 70 -7.07 9.90 -7.30
C VAL A 70 -7.79 10.98 -8.14
N PRO A 71 -9.14 11.06 -8.08
CA PRO A 71 -9.89 11.95 -8.96
C PRO A 71 -9.86 13.43 -8.53
N ILE A 72 -9.40 13.70 -7.31
CA ILE A 72 -9.21 15.04 -6.77
C ILE A 72 -7.78 15.12 -6.29
N ASP A 73 -7.11 16.21 -6.64
CA ASP A 73 -5.72 16.45 -6.25
C ASP A 73 -5.63 16.76 -4.75
N ASP A 74 -4.82 15.99 -4.02
CA ASP A 74 -4.61 16.12 -2.58
C ASP A 74 -3.71 17.31 -2.23
N ASP A 75 -2.86 17.76 -3.16
CA ASP A 75 -1.96 18.90 -2.93
C ASP A 75 -2.70 20.25 -2.97
N HIS A 76 -3.93 20.26 -3.49
CA HIS A 76 -4.77 21.45 -3.59
C HIS A 76 -5.99 21.37 -2.66
N LYS A 77 -6.08 22.29 -1.71
CA LYS A 77 -7.23 22.39 -0.82
C LYS A 77 -8.39 23.15 -1.49
N PHE A 78 -9.32 22.40 -2.10
CA PHE A 78 -10.55 22.95 -2.67
C PHE A 78 -11.55 23.44 -1.61
N THR A 79 -12.58 24.19 -2.03
CA THR A 79 -13.68 24.57 -1.14
C THR A 79 -14.62 23.41 -0.89
N VAL A 80 -15.40 23.48 0.20
CA VAL A 80 -16.41 22.46 0.52
C VAL A 80 -17.43 22.30 -0.61
N THR A 81 -17.78 23.39 -1.29
CA THR A 81 -18.71 23.38 -2.41
C THR A 81 -18.14 22.60 -3.60
N ASP A 82 -16.88 22.85 -3.97
CA ASP A 82 -16.20 22.15 -5.06
C ASP A 82 -16.14 20.63 -4.83
N TYR A 83 -15.81 20.21 -3.60
CA TYR A 83 -15.81 18.79 -3.23
C TYR A 83 -17.19 18.16 -3.39
N ARG A 84 -18.25 18.86 -2.94
CA ARG A 84 -19.64 18.39 -3.07
C ARG A 84 -20.03 18.22 -4.53
N GLU A 85 -19.80 19.23 -5.35
CA GLU A 85 -20.16 19.20 -6.78
C GLU A 85 -19.44 18.09 -7.54
N ARG A 86 -18.14 17.91 -7.30
CA ARG A 86 -17.36 16.81 -7.90
C ARG A 86 -17.88 15.44 -7.49
N LEU A 87 -18.20 15.26 -6.21
CA LEU A 87 -18.75 14.00 -5.70
C LEU A 87 -20.14 13.71 -6.29
N TYR A 88 -21.03 14.70 -6.35
CA TYR A 88 -22.34 14.54 -6.98
C TYR A 88 -22.22 14.19 -8.47
N THR A 89 -21.33 14.85 -9.21
CA THR A 89 -21.06 14.57 -10.62
C THR A 89 -20.61 13.12 -10.81
N GLN A 90 -19.69 12.63 -9.98
CA GLN A 90 -19.22 11.25 -10.01
C GLN A 90 -20.33 10.24 -9.69
N VAL A 91 -21.17 10.50 -8.69
CA VAL A 91 -22.29 9.61 -8.32
C VAL A 91 -23.29 9.49 -9.47
N VAL A 92 -23.62 10.60 -10.14
CA VAL A 92 -24.54 10.60 -11.28
C VAL A 92 -23.95 9.85 -12.47
N ALA A 93 -22.67 10.06 -12.78
CA ALA A 93 -21.98 9.31 -13.83
C ALA A 93 -21.94 7.80 -13.53
N ASN A 94 -21.61 7.41 -12.30
CA ASN A 94 -21.54 6.02 -11.88
C ASN A 94 -22.92 5.31 -11.89
N LYS A 95 -24.02 6.02 -11.64
CA LYS A 95 -25.37 5.45 -11.76
C LYS A 95 -25.71 5.04 -13.20
N LYS A 96 -25.28 5.84 -14.19
CA LYS A 96 -25.51 5.55 -15.61
C LYS A 96 -24.69 4.35 -16.10
N ASP A 97 -23.50 4.18 -15.54
CA ASP A 97 -22.53 3.15 -15.94
C ASP A 97 -22.60 1.85 -15.10
N ARG A 98 -23.52 1.77 -14.13
CA ARG A 98 -23.59 0.64 -13.18
C ARG A 98 -23.75 -0.72 -13.87
N GLY A 99 -24.59 -0.79 -14.89
CA GLY A 99 -24.85 -2.05 -15.63
C GLY A 99 -23.61 -2.56 -16.35
N ALA A 100 -22.91 -1.68 -17.08
CA ALA A 100 -21.71 -2.03 -17.82
C ALA A 100 -20.54 -2.39 -16.89
N ARG A 101 -20.36 -1.69 -15.77
CA ARG A 101 -19.31 -2.03 -14.77
C ARG A 101 -19.57 -3.35 -14.07
N MET A 102 -20.83 -3.66 -13.71
CA MET A 102 -21.16 -4.97 -13.14
C MET A 102 -20.93 -6.08 -14.16
N ALA A 103 -21.31 -5.88 -15.42
CA ALA A 103 -20.98 -6.83 -16.48
C ALA A 103 -19.47 -7.04 -16.62
N ALA A 104 -18.65 -5.98 -16.61
CA ALA A 104 -17.19 -6.08 -16.69
C ALA A 104 -16.55 -6.79 -15.49
N TYR A 105 -17.02 -6.55 -14.26
CA TYR A 105 -16.50 -7.20 -13.05
C TYR A 105 -16.78 -8.70 -13.05
N PHE A 106 -17.98 -9.12 -13.46
CA PHE A 106 -18.38 -10.53 -13.48
C PHE A 106 -17.99 -11.27 -14.77
N ALA A 107 -17.58 -10.58 -15.84
CA ALA A 107 -17.17 -11.21 -17.09
C ALA A 107 -15.88 -12.05 -16.98
N GLY A 108 -15.05 -11.82 -15.95
CA GLY A 108 -13.83 -12.59 -15.69
C GLY A 108 -13.99 -13.79 -14.75
N ALA A 109 -15.20 -14.05 -14.24
CA ALA A 109 -15.49 -15.18 -13.36
C ALA A 109 -15.89 -16.41 -14.18
N LYS A 110 -14.90 -17.11 -14.77
CA LYS A 110 -15.10 -18.44 -15.34
C LYS A 110 -13.85 -19.30 -15.15
#